data_AF-A0A7W1RHX7-F1
#
_entry.id   AF-A0A7W1RHX7-F1
#
_cell.length_a   1.000
_cell.length_b   1.000
_cell.length_c   1.000
_cell.angle_alpha   90.00
_cell.angle_beta   90.00
_cell.angle_gamma   90.00
#
_symmetry.space_group_name_H-M   'P 1'
#
loop_
_entity.id
_entity.type
_entity.pdbx_description
1 polymer ?
#
loop_
_entity_poly.entity_id
_entity_poly.type
_entity_poly.pdbx_seq_one_letter_code
_entity_poly.pdbx_strand_id
1 'polypeptide(L)'
;MTPLQNSLTSFTEHLEQNLSFTCSKAGWRPDNFAQRFKNKIFSWLRYNKDAHLESIGKCFSSALDSLEHLPVNFNLETSITSTKQPFAEFLSTAKLVKNLLKTSKSSKVCHQLSDLAVKVAALRYRIEGANGGLDPSASLDEKLYDHLKVVALKWKENQKLVIEHDLTERDLKNLKNVCAYPKYAKLLLKDKLLRQDFFKWSLRDNCAISPLIQFPSICQRLKSCYIMPRLGRFSGDALT
;
A
#
# COMPACT_ATOMS: atom_id res chain seq x y z
N MET A 1 14.39 -15.49 -14.86
CA MET A 1 13.78 -15.09 -13.59
C MET A 1 14.33 -13.73 -13.19
N THR A 2 13.48 -12.77 -12.86
CA THR A 2 13.94 -11.44 -12.43
C THR A 2 14.62 -11.52 -11.05
N PRO A 3 15.59 -10.66 -10.71
CA PRO A 3 16.25 -10.64 -9.39
C PRO A 3 15.27 -10.62 -8.20
N LEU A 4 14.09 -10.01 -8.41
CA LEU A 4 13.00 -9.90 -7.45
C LEU A 4 12.29 -11.25 -7.13
N GLN A 5 12.27 -12.20 -8.07
CA GLN A 5 11.64 -13.52 -7.88
C GLN A 5 12.52 -14.44 -7.05
N ASN A 6 13.80 -14.55 -7.42
CA ASN A 6 14.77 -15.35 -6.65
C ASN A 6 14.93 -14.79 -5.23
N SER A 7 14.80 -13.47 -5.07
CA SER A 7 14.75 -12.87 -3.74
C SER A 7 13.46 -13.25 -3.01
N LEU A 8 12.29 -13.29 -3.65
CA LEU A 8 11.02 -13.58 -2.96
C LEU A 8 10.94 -15.01 -2.41
N THR A 9 11.34 -16.01 -3.19
CA THR A 9 11.34 -17.40 -2.72
C THR A 9 12.24 -17.57 -1.49
N SER A 10 13.46 -17.04 -1.56
CA SER A 10 14.39 -17.08 -0.42
C SER A 10 13.86 -16.29 0.78
N PHE A 11 13.16 -15.16 0.57
CA PHE A 11 12.50 -14.42 1.66
C PHE A 11 11.47 -15.29 2.38
N THR A 12 10.58 -15.93 1.62
CA THR A 12 9.48 -16.73 2.15
C THR A 12 10.00 -17.94 2.92
N GLU A 13 10.97 -18.67 2.36
CA GLU A 13 11.63 -19.78 3.05
C GLU A 13 12.25 -19.34 4.38
N HIS A 14 12.91 -18.17 4.41
CA HIS A 14 13.51 -17.64 5.62
C HIS A 14 12.48 -17.23 6.67
N LEU A 15 11.34 -16.68 6.24
CA LEU A 15 10.22 -16.38 7.16
C LEU A 15 9.66 -17.65 7.78
N GLU A 16 9.48 -18.71 6.99
CA GLU A 16 8.97 -20.00 7.48
C GLU A 16 9.94 -20.65 8.47
N GLN A 17 11.24 -20.46 8.26
CA GLN A 17 12.30 -20.97 9.14
C GLN A 17 12.60 -20.03 10.34
N ASN A 18 11.89 -18.92 10.49
CA ASN A 18 12.16 -17.87 11.51
C ASN A 18 13.62 -17.38 11.51
N LEU A 19 14.25 -17.30 10.32
CA LEU A 19 15.62 -16.83 10.18
C LEU A 19 15.68 -15.30 10.12
N SER A 20 16.75 -14.73 10.68
CA SER A 20 17.01 -13.29 10.61
C SER A 20 17.52 -12.87 9.23
N PHE A 21 17.16 -11.66 8.84
CA PHE A 21 17.58 -11.06 7.58
C PHE A 21 17.89 -9.58 7.76
N THR A 22 18.82 -9.12 6.93
CA THR A 22 19.16 -7.72 6.81
C THR A 22 18.48 -7.17 5.57
N CYS A 23 17.73 -6.08 5.75
CA CYS A 23 17.11 -5.37 4.64
C CYS A 23 17.85 -4.11 4.28
N SER A 24 18.02 -3.90 2.99
CA SER A 24 18.67 -2.74 2.42
C SER A 24 17.85 -2.20 1.25
N LYS A 25 18.22 -1.02 0.73
CA LYS A 25 17.67 -0.49 -0.52
C LYS A 25 17.91 -1.42 -1.72
N ALA A 26 18.93 -2.28 -1.66
CA ALA A 26 19.27 -3.24 -2.70
C ALA A 26 18.50 -4.58 -2.58
N GLY A 27 17.52 -4.66 -1.68
CA GLY A 27 16.79 -5.88 -1.35
C GLY A 27 17.17 -6.43 0.01
N TRP A 28 16.69 -7.64 0.30
CA TRP A 28 16.99 -8.36 1.53
C TRP A 28 18.08 -9.39 1.28
N ARG A 29 18.88 -9.65 2.32
CA ARG A 29 19.86 -10.73 2.33
C ARG A 29 19.71 -11.50 3.64
N PRO A 30 19.80 -12.84 3.60
CA PRO A 30 19.91 -13.60 4.83
C PRO A 30 21.16 -13.16 5.57
N ASP A 31 21.09 -13.09 6.91
CA ASP A 31 22.29 -12.79 7.69
C ASP A 31 23.34 -13.88 7.43
N ASN A 32 24.59 -13.49 7.17
CA ASN A 32 25.67 -14.45 6.97
C ASN A 32 25.91 -15.24 8.27
N PHE A 33 26.46 -16.46 8.22
CA PHE A 33 26.67 -17.29 9.42
C PHE A 33 27.38 -16.54 10.58
N ALA A 34 28.42 -15.76 10.28
CA ALA A 34 29.12 -14.94 11.27
C ALA A 34 28.23 -13.82 11.87
N GLN A 35 27.35 -13.21 11.07
CA GLN A 35 26.34 -12.27 11.54
C GLN A 35 25.25 -12.98 12.35
N ARG A 36 24.79 -14.17 11.93
CA ARG A 36 23.86 -15.00 12.70
C ARG A 36 24.45 -15.35 14.06
N PHE A 37 25.72 -15.69 14.15
CA PHE A 37 26.40 -16.04 15.41
C PHE A 37 26.58 -14.81 16.32
N LYS A 38 27.06 -13.68 15.78
CA LYS A 38 27.12 -12.40 16.50
C LYS A 38 25.74 -11.96 16.97
N ASN A 39 24.75 -12.02 16.09
CA ASN A 39 23.37 -11.70 16.41
C ASN A 39 22.81 -12.69 17.43
N LYS A 40 23.12 -13.99 17.41
CA LYS A 40 22.68 -14.97 18.43
C LYS A 40 23.21 -14.63 19.83
N ILE A 41 24.49 -14.26 19.92
CA ILE A 41 25.16 -13.91 21.18
C ILE A 41 24.65 -12.55 21.69
N PHE A 42 24.50 -11.55 20.82
CA PHE A 42 23.95 -10.23 21.19
C PHE A 42 22.43 -10.23 21.36
N SER A 43 21.68 -11.09 20.66
CA SER A 43 20.22 -11.23 20.77
C SER A 43 19.83 -11.91 22.06
N TRP A 44 20.65 -12.82 22.59
CA TRP A 44 20.42 -13.35 23.93
C TRP A 44 20.40 -12.23 25.00
N LEU A 45 21.13 -11.14 24.77
CA LEU A 45 21.15 -9.95 25.63
C LEU A 45 20.13 -8.85 25.24
N ARG A 46 19.67 -8.75 23.98
CA ARG A 46 18.78 -7.67 23.48
C ARG A 46 17.86 -8.05 22.29
N TYR A 47 17.32 -9.28 22.20
CA TYR A 47 16.41 -9.64 21.12
C TYR A 47 15.10 -8.85 21.21
N ASN A 48 15.03 -7.75 20.47
CA ASN A 48 13.82 -6.97 20.33
C ASN A 48 12.97 -7.54 19.19
N LYS A 49 12.11 -8.51 19.54
CA LYS A 49 11.16 -9.15 18.61
C LYS A 49 10.38 -8.12 17.79
N ASP A 50 9.97 -7.00 18.39
CA ASP A 50 9.20 -5.96 17.70
C ASP A 50 10.03 -5.20 16.67
N ALA A 51 11.31 -4.93 16.96
CA ALA A 51 12.22 -4.32 15.98
C ALA A 51 12.47 -5.24 14.77
N HIS A 52 12.58 -6.55 15.01
CA HIS A 52 12.67 -7.53 13.93
C HIS A 52 11.40 -7.54 13.07
N LEU A 53 10.22 -7.64 13.70
CA LEU A 53 8.92 -7.60 13.01
C LEU A 53 8.73 -6.29 12.22
N GLU A 54 9.09 -5.15 12.82
CA GLU A 54 9.07 -3.85 12.13
C GLU A 54 9.95 -3.88 10.87
N SER A 55 11.15 -4.45 10.97
CA SER A 55 12.04 -4.64 9.81
C SER A 55 11.34 -5.47 8.74
N ILE A 56 10.81 -6.66 9.07
CA ILE A 56 10.09 -7.53 8.13
C ILE A 56 9.03 -6.75 7.34
N GLY A 57 8.19 -6.01 8.06
CA GLY A 57 7.12 -5.19 7.48
C GLY A 57 7.67 -4.17 6.49
N LYS A 58 8.69 -3.39 6.88
CA LYS A 58 9.31 -2.38 6.02
C LYS A 58 9.91 -2.98 4.74
N CYS A 59 10.61 -4.11 4.86
CA CYS A 59 11.27 -4.73 3.72
C CYS A 59 10.26 -5.22 2.70
N PHE A 60 9.24 -5.94 3.18
CA PHE A 60 8.24 -6.50 2.30
C PHE A 60 7.36 -5.41 1.69
N SER A 61 7.01 -4.37 2.46
CA SER A 61 6.37 -3.16 1.92
C SER A 61 7.20 -2.48 0.83
N SER A 62 8.53 -2.39 0.98
CA SER A 62 9.42 -1.82 -0.05
C SER A 62 9.48 -2.69 -1.32
N ALA A 63 9.36 -4.01 -1.16
CA ALA A 63 9.25 -4.94 -2.28
C ALA A 63 7.96 -4.69 -3.08
N LEU A 64 6.83 -4.48 -2.40
CA LEU A 64 5.56 -4.12 -3.03
C LEU A 64 5.62 -2.76 -3.72
N ASP A 65 6.30 -1.77 -3.14
CA ASP A 65 6.52 -0.47 -3.78
C ASP A 65 7.29 -0.63 -5.10
N SER A 66 8.31 -1.48 -5.10
CA SER A 66 9.11 -1.75 -6.31
C SER A 66 8.28 -2.41 -7.41
N LEU A 67 7.25 -3.19 -7.05
CA LEU A 67 6.33 -3.77 -8.03
C LEU A 67 5.55 -2.71 -8.79
N GLU A 68 5.26 -1.54 -8.19
CA GLU A 68 4.50 -0.45 -8.85
C GLU A 68 5.17 0.01 -10.15
N HIS A 69 6.49 -0.15 -10.29
CA HIS A 69 7.25 0.19 -11.49
C HIS A 69 7.18 -0.86 -12.60
N LEU A 70 6.67 -2.05 -12.31
CA LEU A 70 6.53 -3.12 -13.30
C LEU A 70 5.17 -2.98 -14.01
N PRO A 71 5.14 -2.94 -15.36
CA PRO A 71 3.88 -2.95 -16.10
C PRO A 71 3.13 -4.27 -15.86
N VAL A 72 1.80 -4.21 -15.77
CA VAL A 72 0.95 -5.40 -15.71
C VAL A 72 0.51 -5.75 -17.12
N ASN A 73 0.75 -6.99 -17.54
CA ASN A 73 0.31 -7.46 -18.85
C ASN A 73 -1.07 -8.10 -18.71
N PHE A 74 -2.07 -7.60 -19.44
CA PHE A 74 -3.45 -8.12 -19.44
C PHE A 74 -3.78 -9.03 -20.64
N ASN A 75 -2.83 -9.24 -21.56
CA ASN A 75 -3.06 -10.03 -22.77
C ASN A 75 -3.08 -11.54 -22.45
N LEU A 76 -4.28 -12.14 -22.50
CA LEU A 76 -4.52 -13.57 -22.27
C LEU A 76 -3.91 -14.47 -23.38
N GLU A 77 -3.84 -13.99 -24.63
CA GLU A 77 -3.53 -14.82 -25.81
C GLU A 77 -2.02 -15.07 -26.04
N THR A 78 -1.13 -14.25 -25.49
CA THR A 78 0.33 -14.40 -25.64
C THR A 78 1.01 -15.14 -24.48
N SER A 79 0.24 -15.80 -23.62
CA SER A 79 0.71 -16.41 -22.35
C SER A 79 1.61 -17.65 -22.50
N ILE A 80 2.03 -18.02 -23.71
CA ILE A 80 2.87 -19.20 -23.93
C ILE A 80 4.36 -18.91 -23.60
N THR A 81 4.80 -17.65 -23.60
CA THR A 81 6.22 -17.31 -23.38
C THR A 81 6.53 -16.09 -22.50
N SER A 82 5.56 -15.23 -22.18
CA SER A 82 5.82 -14.12 -21.25
C SER A 82 5.65 -14.59 -19.81
N THR A 83 6.76 -14.66 -19.06
CA THR A 83 6.84 -14.91 -17.62
C THR A 83 5.58 -14.50 -16.87
N LYS A 84 4.76 -15.48 -16.44
CA LYS A 84 3.65 -15.25 -15.50
C LYS A 84 4.20 -14.43 -14.34
N GLN A 85 3.77 -13.17 -14.22
CA GLN A 85 4.24 -12.32 -13.16
C GLN A 85 3.87 -12.98 -11.82
N PRO A 86 4.80 -13.03 -10.83
CA PRO A 86 4.66 -13.86 -9.63
C PRO A 86 3.71 -13.22 -8.59
N PHE A 87 2.63 -12.56 -9.02
CA PHE A 87 1.74 -11.84 -8.12
C PHE A 87 1.10 -12.76 -7.08
N ALA A 88 0.81 -14.01 -7.45
CA ALA A 88 0.32 -15.02 -6.52
C ALA A 88 1.30 -15.26 -5.34
N GLU A 89 2.60 -15.35 -5.63
CA GLU A 89 3.65 -15.51 -4.62
C GLU A 89 3.78 -14.27 -3.73
N PHE A 90 3.67 -13.07 -4.29
CA PHE A 90 3.65 -11.85 -3.49
C PHE A 90 2.43 -11.80 -2.58
N LEU A 91 1.25 -12.18 -3.08
CA LEU A 91 0.02 -12.18 -2.28
C LEU A 91 0.02 -13.25 -1.18
N SER A 92 0.61 -14.43 -1.43
CA SER A 92 0.78 -15.48 -0.41
C SER A 92 1.78 -15.05 0.66
N THR A 93 2.93 -14.52 0.26
CA THR A 93 3.97 -14.00 1.17
C THR A 93 3.42 -12.84 2.01
N ALA A 94 2.62 -11.95 1.41
CA ALA A 94 1.96 -10.88 2.13
C ALA A 94 1.02 -11.39 3.24
N LYS A 95 0.35 -12.53 3.03
CA LYS A 95 -0.50 -13.15 4.04
C LYS A 95 0.33 -13.67 5.21
N LEU A 96 1.48 -14.30 4.93
CA LEU A 96 2.43 -14.77 5.96
C LEU A 96 2.96 -13.59 6.78
N VAL A 97 3.48 -12.55 6.13
CA VAL A 97 3.99 -11.35 6.80
C VAL A 97 2.89 -10.71 7.65
N LYS A 98 1.68 -10.53 7.13
CA LYS A 98 0.55 -9.99 7.93
C LYS A 98 0.27 -10.82 9.18
N ASN A 99 0.30 -12.14 9.08
CA ASN A 99 0.07 -13.01 10.23
C ASN A 99 1.19 -12.89 11.27
N LEU A 100 2.45 -12.76 10.82
CA LEU A 100 3.59 -12.51 11.70
C LEU A 100 3.47 -11.16 12.43
N LEU A 101 3.18 -10.08 11.70
CA LEU A 101 3.05 -8.73 12.29
C LEU A 101 1.90 -8.65 13.30
N LYS A 102 0.80 -9.37 13.09
CA LYS A 102 -0.34 -9.44 14.04
C LYS A 102 0.02 -10.02 15.41
N THR A 103 1.15 -10.71 15.53
CA THR A 103 1.59 -11.27 16.83
C THR A 103 2.14 -10.21 17.79
N SER A 104 2.37 -8.98 17.32
CA SER A 104 2.85 -7.87 18.13
C SER A 104 1.74 -6.82 18.35
N LYS A 105 1.81 -6.16 19.52
CA LYS A 105 0.97 -4.99 19.87
C LYS A 105 1.74 -3.67 19.75
N SER A 106 3.01 -3.72 19.36
CA SER A 106 3.84 -2.53 19.20
C SER A 106 3.23 -1.57 18.19
N SER A 107 3.10 -0.30 18.55
CA SER A 107 2.56 0.74 17.66
C SER A 107 3.30 0.80 16.32
N LYS A 108 4.62 0.63 16.33
CA LYS A 108 5.45 0.61 15.11
C LYS A 108 5.10 -0.59 14.21
N VAL A 109 4.92 -1.77 14.81
CA VAL A 109 4.54 -2.98 14.07
C VAL A 109 3.11 -2.88 13.54
N CYS A 110 2.18 -2.34 14.34
CA CYS A 110 0.82 -2.05 13.92
C CYS A 110 0.78 -1.08 12.73
N HIS A 111 1.64 -0.07 12.73
CA HIS A 111 1.78 0.84 11.58
C HIS A 111 2.26 0.10 10.33
N GLN A 112 3.28 -0.75 10.44
CA GLN A 112 3.73 -1.60 9.32
C GLN A 112 2.63 -2.55 8.82
N LEU A 113 1.81 -3.11 9.72
CA LEU A 113 0.68 -3.95 9.36
C LEU A 113 -0.37 -3.17 8.55
N SER A 114 -0.64 -1.91 8.94
CA SER A 114 -1.57 -1.04 8.21
C SER A 114 -1.03 -0.66 6.83
N ASP A 115 0.23 -0.23 6.75
CA ASP A 115 0.92 0.08 5.49
C ASP A 115 0.89 -1.13 4.53
N LEU A 116 1.25 -2.31 5.03
CA LEU A 116 1.17 -3.54 4.25
C LEU A 116 -0.27 -3.88 3.84
N ALA A 117 -1.28 -3.54 4.65
CA ALA A 117 -2.67 -3.75 4.27
C ALA A 117 -3.07 -2.89 3.07
N VAL A 118 -2.63 -1.63 3.04
CA VAL A 118 -2.82 -0.68 1.94
C VAL A 118 -2.12 -1.17 0.68
N LYS A 119 -0.83 -1.50 0.76
CA LYS A 119 -0.03 -1.94 -0.41
C LYS A 119 -0.53 -3.24 -1.03
N VAL A 120 -1.05 -4.16 -0.21
CA VAL A 120 -1.70 -5.38 -0.73
C VAL A 120 -3.05 -5.07 -1.38
N ALA A 121 -3.80 -4.09 -0.89
CA ALA A 121 -5.01 -3.65 -1.58
C ALA A 121 -4.65 -3.01 -2.93
N ALA A 122 -3.63 -2.14 -2.96
CA ALA A 122 -3.09 -1.52 -4.17
C ALA A 122 -2.69 -2.56 -5.22
N LEU A 123 -1.84 -3.52 -4.84
CA LEU A 123 -1.42 -4.60 -5.74
C LEU A 123 -2.62 -5.37 -6.31
N ARG A 124 -3.61 -5.71 -5.47
CA ARG A 124 -4.80 -6.43 -5.95
C ARG A 124 -5.61 -5.62 -6.96
N TYR A 125 -5.82 -4.34 -6.71
CA TYR A 125 -6.55 -3.50 -7.66
C TYR A 125 -5.77 -3.25 -8.95
N ARG A 126 -4.45 -3.25 -8.89
CA ARG A 126 -3.58 -3.05 -10.05
C ARG A 126 -3.52 -4.25 -10.99
N ILE A 127 -3.59 -5.46 -10.44
CA ILE A 127 -3.51 -6.70 -11.25
C ILE A 127 -4.89 -7.14 -11.76
N GLU A 128 -5.97 -6.54 -11.23
CA GLU A 128 -7.37 -6.79 -11.61
C GLU A 128 -7.81 -8.25 -11.46
N GLY A 129 -9.11 -8.51 -11.60
CA GLY A 129 -9.68 -9.84 -11.48
C GLY A 129 -9.03 -10.86 -12.43
N ALA A 130 -8.66 -10.40 -13.64
CA ALA A 130 -8.01 -11.22 -14.66
C ALA A 130 -6.71 -11.90 -14.18
N ASN A 131 -5.97 -11.30 -13.25
CA ASN A 131 -4.75 -11.88 -12.67
C ASN A 131 -4.92 -12.28 -11.19
N GLY A 132 -6.15 -12.55 -10.74
CA GLY A 132 -6.44 -12.96 -9.35
C GLY A 132 -6.45 -11.80 -8.34
N GLY A 133 -6.60 -10.58 -8.82
CA GLY A 133 -6.70 -9.34 -8.06
C GLY A 133 -8.14 -8.98 -7.67
N LEU A 134 -8.44 -7.69 -7.72
CA LEU A 134 -9.76 -7.12 -7.43
C LEU A 134 -10.10 -6.08 -8.49
N ASP A 135 -11.31 -6.13 -9.02
CA ASP A 135 -11.82 -5.06 -9.87
C ASP A 135 -12.50 -3.98 -9.03
N PRO A 136 -12.51 -2.71 -9.49
CA PRO A 136 -13.38 -1.70 -8.92
C PRO A 136 -14.84 -2.16 -9.00
N SER A 137 -15.57 -1.97 -7.89
CA SER A 137 -17.00 -2.27 -7.82
C SER A 137 -17.79 -1.33 -8.71
N ALA A 138 -18.61 -1.89 -9.60
CA ALA A 138 -19.58 -1.12 -10.38
C ALA A 138 -20.75 -0.59 -9.52
N SER A 139 -21.09 -1.31 -8.45
CA SER A 139 -22.13 -0.90 -7.50
C SER A 139 -21.57 -0.09 -6.34
N LEU A 140 -22.32 0.93 -5.93
CA LEU A 140 -22.01 1.77 -4.78
C LEU A 140 -22.54 1.11 -3.50
N ASP A 141 -21.67 0.91 -2.51
CA ASP A 141 -22.09 0.57 -1.14
C ASP A 141 -22.52 1.85 -0.43
N GLU A 142 -23.84 2.09 -0.38
CA GLU A 142 -24.42 3.31 0.20
C GLU A 142 -24.03 3.51 1.67
N LYS A 143 -23.94 2.43 2.46
CA LYS A 143 -23.56 2.54 3.89
C LYS A 143 -22.11 3.00 4.04
N LEU A 144 -21.22 2.46 3.19
CA LEU A 144 -19.82 2.87 3.15
C LEU A 144 -19.69 4.32 2.69
N TYR A 145 -20.46 4.71 1.67
CA TYR A 145 -20.49 6.07 1.15
C TYR A 145 -21.00 7.09 2.18
N ASP A 146 -22.11 6.80 2.85
CA ASP A 146 -22.67 7.64 3.91
C ASP A 146 -21.70 7.82 5.07
N HIS A 147 -21.05 6.75 5.51
CA HIS A 147 -20.03 6.83 6.56
C HIS A 147 -18.84 7.69 6.12
N LEU A 148 -18.38 7.55 4.88
CA LEU A 148 -17.31 8.38 4.36
C LEU A 148 -17.69 9.86 4.25
N LYS A 149 -18.92 10.19 3.85
CA LYS A 149 -19.43 11.58 3.85
C LYS A 149 -19.35 12.19 5.24
N VAL A 150 -19.84 11.49 6.26
CA VAL A 150 -19.81 11.99 7.66
C VAL A 150 -18.37 12.24 8.12
N VAL A 151 -17.45 11.33 7.81
CA VAL A 151 -16.05 11.49 8.24
C VAL A 151 -15.31 12.56 7.43
N ALA A 152 -15.64 12.73 6.15
CA ALA A 152 -15.09 13.78 5.29
C ALA A 152 -15.57 15.18 5.72
N LEU A 153 -16.86 15.33 6.02
CA LEU A 153 -17.43 16.59 6.52
C LEU A 153 -16.73 17.02 7.81
N LYS A 154 -16.67 16.12 8.80
CA LYS A 154 -15.93 16.37 10.05
C LYS A 154 -14.47 16.72 9.82
N TRP A 155 -13.83 16.11 8.82
CA TRP A 155 -12.45 16.46 8.50
C TRP A 155 -12.35 17.90 7.96
N LYS A 156 -13.27 18.31 7.08
CA LYS A 156 -13.32 19.62 6.43
C LYS A 156 -13.62 20.75 7.43
N GLU A 157 -14.53 20.53 8.36
CA GLU A 157 -14.83 21.43 9.49
C GLU A 157 -13.57 21.71 10.35
N ASN A 158 -12.69 20.73 10.48
CA ASN A 158 -11.45 20.86 11.26
C ASN A 158 -10.27 21.48 10.48
N GLN A 159 -10.44 21.83 9.19
CA GLN A 159 -9.37 22.41 8.38
C GLN A 159 -9.42 23.93 8.40
N LYS A 160 -8.46 24.58 9.07
CA LYS A 160 -8.35 26.05 9.15
C LYS A 160 -8.14 26.76 7.82
N LEU A 161 -7.65 26.05 6.80
CA LEU A 161 -7.30 26.62 5.49
C LEU A 161 -8.38 26.40 4.43
N VAL A 162 -9.48 25.74 4.79
CA VAL A 162 -10.59 25.47 3.88
C VAL A 162 -11.65 26.53 4.11
N ILE A 163 -12.03 27.23 3.03
CA ILE A 163 -13.01 28.32 3.07
C ILE A 163 -14.44 27.75 3.13
N GLU A 164 -14.72 26.72 2.33
CA GLU A 164 -16.02 26.05 2.28
C GLU A 164 -16.00 24.78 3.13
N HIS A 165 -16.70 24.76 4.25
CA HIS A 165 -16.73 23.58 5.13
C HIS A 165 -17.71 22.50 4.69
N ASP A 166 -18.63 22.81 3.77
CA ASP A 166 -19.57 21.85 3.18
C ASP A 166 -18.92 20.96 2.14
N LEU A 167 -19.48 19.76 1.91
CA LEU A 167 -19.03 18.87 0.84
C LEU A 167 -19.54 19.37 -0.52
N THR A 168 -18.61 19.74 -1.40
CA THR A 168 -18.92 20.15 -2.78
C THR A 168 -19.32 18.94 -3.63
N GLU A 169 -19.92 19.17 -4.80
CA GLU A 169 -20.19 18.08 -5.76
C GLU A 169 -18.93 17.31 -6.17
N ARG A 170 -17.78 18.00 -6.23
CA ARG A 170 -16.47 17.37 -6.47
C ARG A 170 -16.05 16.47 -5.33
N ASP A 171 -16.22 16.92 -4.08
CA ASP A 171 -15.94 16.10 -2.90
C ASP A 171 -16.80 14.83 -2.94
N LEU A 172 -18.10 14.97 -3.19
CA LEU A 172 -19.04 13.84 -3.31
C LEU A 172 -18.64 12.87 -4.43
N LYS A 173 -18.23 13.39 -5.60
CA LYS A 173 -17.72 12.57 -6.71
C LYS A 173 -16.46 11.79 -6.30
N ASN A 174 -15.52 12.43 -5.60
CA ASN A 174 -14.30 11.77 -5.13
C ASN A 174 -14.58 10.71 -4.05
N LEU A 175 -15.55 10.98 -3.14
CA LEU A 175 -16.02 10.00 -2.17
C LEU A 175 -16.72 8.81 -2.83
N LYS A 176 -17.51 9.04 -3.89
CA LYS A 176 -18.11 7.97 -4.69
C LYS A 176 -17.05 7.14 -5.40
N ASN A 177 -16.03 7.80 -5.96
CA ASN A 177 -14.93 7.14 -6.65
C ASN A 177 -14.12 6.22 -5.72
N VAL A 178 -13.85 6.61 -4.47
CA VAL A 178 -13.16 5.71 -3.52
C VAL A 178 -14.04 4.55 -3.07
N CYS A 179 -15.36 4.70 -3.03
CA CYS A 179 -16.27 3.59 -2.72
C CYS A 179 -16.27 2.49 -3.78
N ALA A 180 -15.91 2.80 -5.03
CA ALA A 180 -15.64 1.77 -6.04
C ALA A 180 -14.47 0.85 -5.63
N TYR A 181 -13.67 1.22 -4.63
CA TYR A 181 -12.58 0.41 -4.09
C TYR A 181 -12.91 -0.02 -2.64
N PRO A 182 -13.90 -0.90 -2.43
CA PRO A 182 -14.46 -1.18 -1.10
C PRO A 182 -13.42 -1.68 -0.10
N LYS A 183 -12.39 -2.42 -0.55
CA LYS A 183 -11.31 -2.88 0.33
C LYS A 183 -10.45 -1.72 0.82
N TYR A 184 -10.14 -0.76 -0.04
CA TYR A 184 -9.36 0.43 0.31
C TYR A 184 -10.19 1.39 1.18
N ALA A 185 -11.45 1.65 0.81
CA ALA A 185 -12.37 2.47 1.57
C ALA A 185 -12.59 1.95 3.02
N LYS A 186 -12.65 0.63 3.21
CA LYS A 186 -12.69 0.03 4.56
C LYS A 186 -11.39 0.24 5.36
N LEU A 187 -10.23 0.27 4.70
CA LEU A 187 -8.96 0.62 5.35
C LEU A 187 -8.93 2.10 5.74
N LEU A 188 -9.44 2.96 4.86
CA LEU A 188 -9.55 4.41 5.07
C LEU A 188 -10.36 4.77 6.32
N LEU A 189 -11.46 4.07 6.57
CA LEU A 189 -12.26 4.29 7.78
C LEU A 189 -11.53 3.83 9.06
N LYS A 190 -10.68 2.81 8.97
CA LYS A 190 -9.95 2.25 10.12
C LYS A 190 -8.69 3.03 10.46
N ASP A 191 -7.92 3.45 9.47
CA ASP A 191 -6.63 4.12 9.66
C ASP A 191 -6.78 5.64 9.54
N LYS A 192 -6.60 6.35 10.66
CA LYS A 192 -6.70 7.82 10.73
C LYS A 192 -5.63 8.52 9.90
N LEU A 193 -4.41 7.97 9.83
CA LEU A 193 -3.31 8.59 9.08
C LEU A 193 -3.56 8.45 7.57
N LEU A 194 -3.91 7.24 7.13
CA LEU A 194 -4.31 6.98 5.74
C LEU A 194 -5.45 7.92 5.32
N ARG A 195 -6.43 8.10 6.21
CA ARG A 195 -7.55 9.00 5.99
C ARG A 195 -7.16 10.45 5.85
N GLN A 196 -6.27 10.93 6.71
CA GLN A 196 -5.75 12.29 6.62
C GLN A 196 -5.04 12.53 5.29
N ASP A 197 -4.21 11.58 4.85
CA ASP A 197 -3.47 11.71 3.59
C ASP A 197 -4.38 11.62 2.37
N PHE A 198 -5.35 10.72 2.39
CA PHE A 198 -6.37 10.62 1.35
C PHE A 198 -7.20 11.88 1.23
N PHE A 199 -7.69 12.47 2.32
CA PHE A 199 -8.51 13.69 2.23
C PHE A 199 -7.70 14.90 1.78
N LYS A 200 -6.43 15.02 2.17
CA LYS A 200 -5.53 16.02 1.57
C LYS A 200 -5.41 15.83 0.06
N TRP A 201 -5.20 14.60 -0.39
CA TRP A 201 -5.08 14.29 -1.82
C TRP A 201 -6.37 14.56 -2.61
N SER A 202 -7.50 14.05 -2.11
CA SER A 202 -8.75 13.99 -2.85
C SER A 202 -9.63 15.21 -2.68
N LEU A 203 -9.74 15.76 -1.46
CA LEU A 203 -10.66 16.86 -1.17
C LEU A 203 -9.94 18.20 -1.29
N ARG A 204 -8.73 18.33 -0.73
CA ARG A 204 -7.97 19.58 -0.78
C ARG A 204 -7.25 19.76 -2.11
N ASP A 205 -6.53 18.74 -2.56
CA ASP A 205 -5.68 18.83 -3.75
C ASP A 205 -6.41 18.39 -5.03
N ASN A 206 -7.66 17.91 -4.91
CA ASN A 206 -8.54 17.47 -6.00
C ASN A 206 -7.85 16.50 -7.00
N CYS A 207 -7.00 15.62 -6.48
CA CYS A 207 -6.25 14.68 -7.30
C CYS A 207 -7.04 13.38 -7.55
N ALA A 208 -6.77 12.73 -8.68
CA ALA A 208 -7.45 11.50 -9.07
C ALA A 208 -7.25 10.37 -8.05
N ILE A 209 -8.33 9.64 -7.75
CA ILE A 209 -8.37 8.61 -6.69
C ILE A 209 -7.71 7.30 -7.11
N SER A 210 -7.96 6.85 -8.33
CA SER A 210 -7.46 5.56 -8.84
C SER A 210 -5.93 5.44 -8.74
N PRO A 211 -5.13 6.45 -9.18
CA PRO A 211 -3.67 6.38 -9.06
C PRO A 211 -3.20 6.27 -7.60
N LEU A 212 -3.82 6.99 -6.66
CA LEU A 212 -3.46 6.90 -5.25
C LEU A 212 -3.68 5.50 -4.67
N ILE A 213 -4.75 4.83 -5.10
CA ILE A 213 -5.10 3.49 -4.62
C ILE A 213 -4.22 2.43 -5.26
N GLN A 214 -3.96 2.52 -6.57
CA GLN A 214 -3.23 1.49 -7.32
C GLN A 214 -1.71 1.66 -7.26
N PHE A 215 -1.23 2.90 -7.09
CA PHE A 215 0.19 3.27 -7.10
C PHE A 215 0.55 4.24 -5.96
N PRO A 216 0.32 3.86 -4.69
CA PRO A 216 0.55 4.74 -3.54
C PRO A 216 2.00 5.21 -3.41
N SER A 217 3.00 4.37 -3.70
CA SER A 217 4.41 4.76 -3.59
C SER A 217 4.81 5.80 -4.64
N ILE A 218 4.37 5.62 -5.89
CA ILE A 218 4.59 6.60 -6.96
C ILE A 218 3.92 7.93 -6.60
N CYS A 219 2.68 7.88 -6.11
CA CYS A 219 1.93 9.06 -5.67
C CYS A 219 2.63 9.80 -4.52
N GLN A 220 3.17 9.07 -3.54
CA GLN A 220 3.96 9.67 -2.45
C GLN A 220 5.23 10.34 -2.96
N ARG A 221 5.91 9.73 -3.94
CA ARG A 221 7.08 10.33 -4.59
C ARG A 221 6.72 11.63 -5.31
N LEU A 222 5.64 11.64 -6.10
CA LEU A 222 5.15 12.85 -6.78
C LEU A 222 4.81 13.98 -5.78
N LYS A 223 4.20 13.64 -4.65
CA LYS A 223 3.92 14.57 -3.55
C LYS A 223 5.21 15.13 -2.95
N SER A 224 6.22 14.28 -2.72
CA SER A 224 7.53 14.70 -2.18
C SER A 224 8.32 15.61 -3.12
N CYS A 225 8.11 15.50 -4.43
CA CYS A 225 8.71 16.37 -5.43
C CYS A 225 7.93 17.69 -5.65
N TYR A 226 6.86 17.95 -4.88
CA TYR A 226 5.99 19.13 -5.01
C TYR A 226 5.38 19.32 -6.41
N ILE A 227 5.25 18.24 -7.20
CA ILE A 227 4.67 18.30 -8.55
C ILE A 227 3.13 18.42 -8.48
N MET A 228 2.52 17.91 -7.42
CA MET A 228 1.07 17.76 -7.32
C MET A 228 0.24 19.05 -7.22
N PRO A 229 0.62 20.06 -6.42
CA PRO A 229 -0.14 21.30 -6.37
C PRO A 229 -0.18 22.04 -7.71
N ARG A 230 0.78 21.76 -8.61
CA ARG A 230 0.84 22.34 -9.95
C ARG A 230 -0.09 21.63 -10.93
N LEU A 231 -0.29 20.32 -10.80
CA LEU A 231 -1.20 19.55 -11.66
C LEU A 231 -2.68 19.80 -11.30
N GLY A 232 -3.03 19.93 -10.01
CA GLY A 232 -4.41 20.18 -9.58
C GLY A 232 -4.92 21.61 -9.79
N ARG A 233 -4.04 22.58 -10.03
CA ARG A 233 -4.39 23.98 -10.35
C ARG A 233 -4.75 24.20 -11.82
N PHE A 234 -4.30 23.32 -12.71
CA PHE A 234 -4.80 23.23 -14.07
C PHE A 234 -6.02 22.31 -14.08
N SER A 235 -7.12 22.77 -13.47
CA SER A 235 -8.43 22.22 -13.76
C SER A 235 -8.60 22.21 -15.28
N GLY A 236 -8.89 21.03 -15.83
CA GLY A 236 -8.85 20.73 -17.26
C GLY A 236 -9.96 21.36 -18.09
N ASP A 237 -10.10 22.69 -18.04
CA ASP A 237 -10.88 23.45 -19.03
C ASP A 237 -10.09 23.65 -20.35
N ALA A 238 -8.84 23.20 -20.41
CA ALA A 238 -7.98 23.33 -21.57
C ALA A 238 -7.83 22.04 -22.41
N LEU A 239 -8.53 20.95 -22.08
CA LEU A 239 -8.45 19.68 -22.81
C LEU A 239 -9.82 19.04 -23.11
N THR A 240 -10.88 19.86 -23.20
CA THR A 240 -12.14 19.52 -23.88
C THR A 240 -12.55 20.64 -24.81
#